data_AF-A0A8H4SR68-F1
#
_entry.id   AF-A0A8H4SR68-F1
#
_cell.length_a   1.000
_cell.length_b   1.000
_cell.length_c   1.000
_cell.angle_alpha   90.00
_cell.angle_beta   90.00
_cell.angle_gamma   90.00
#
_symmetry.space_group_name_H-M   'P 1'
#
loop_
_entity.id
_entity.type
_entity.pdbx_description
1 polymer ?
#
loop_
_entity_poly.entity_id
_entity_poly.type
_entity_poly.pdbx_seq_one_letter_code
_entity_poly.pdbx_strand_id
1 'polypeptide(L)'
;MATIDVDKMQKLALAGPRLNRSVTLNFQGDWGMANFHRICSWLTQQFCDRAGPESQVAIWNIRHGGIESVTNVYNGRMQLAIATPAQLISTALEGKGIFAPFGPMPNLRALGVLPQNDRMALAIHPKHQISSFEELRAKKPAIRIATSTNDGSNLIGHVAYTYLASHGISADEIESWGGSVHIAYRPE
;
A
#
# COMPACT_ATOMS: atom_id res chain seq x y z
N MET A 1 21.16 22.14 -19.32
CA MET A 1 21.21 20.70 -18.96
C MET A 1 22.37 20.52 -18.00
N ALA A 2 22.14 19.98 -16.81
CA ALA A 2 23.25 19.64 -15.91
C ALA A 2 24.05 18.48 -16.51
N THR A 3 25.36 18.64 -16.67
CA THR A 3 26.25 17.59 -17.15
C THR A 3 26.25 16.45 -16.14
N ILE A 4 25.98 15.23 -16.61
CA ILE A 4 25.97 14.04 -15.75
C ILE A 4 27.41 13.68 -15.39
N ASP A 5 27.72 13.66 -14.10
CA ASP A 5 29.00 13.21 -13.56
C ASP A 5 29.05 11.67 -13.53
N VAL A 6 29.63 11.09 -14.59
CA VAL A 6 29.71 9.64 -14.80
C VAL A 6 30.55 8.95 -13.73
N ASP A 7 31.63 9.59 -13.27
CA ASP A 7 32.51 9.02 -12.24
C ASP A 7 31.78 8.93 -10.89
N LYS A 8 31.00 9.96 -10.56
CA LYS A 8 30.13 9.93 -9.38
C LYS A 8 29.08 8.83 -9.48
N MET A 9 28.48 8.63 -10.66
CA MET A 9 27.52 7.54 -10.87
C MET A 9 28.16 6.16 -10.71
N GLN A 10 29.36 5.95 -11.25
CA GLN A 10 30.09 4.68 -11.09
C GLN A 10 30.45 4.42 -9.64
N LYS A 11 30.96 5.43 -8.91
CA LYS A 11 31.25 5.30 -7.47
C LYS A 11 30.01 4.95 -6.66
N LEU A 12 28.87 5.56 -6.96
CA LEU A 12 27.58 5.25 -6.31
C LEU A 12 27.09 3.83 -6.64
N ALA A 13 27.26 3.38 -7.89
CA ALA A 13 26.91 2.03 -8.30
C ALA A 13 27.77 0.97 -7.60
N LEU A 14 29.06 1.27 -7.38
CA LEU A 14 29.99 0.37 -6.69
C LEU A 14 29.82 0.37 -5.17
N ALA A 15 29.25 1.43 -4.59
CA ALA A 15 29.04 1.57 -3.16
C ALA A 15 27.93 0.65 -2.61
N GLY A 16 28.07 0.29 -1.33
CA GLY A 16 27.07 -0.44 -0.56
C GLY A 16 27.41 -1.92 -0.30
N PRO A 17 26.57 -2.61 0.50
CA PRO A 17 26.76 -4.02 0.82
C PRO A 17 26.71 -4.92 -0.42
N ARG A 18 27.49 -6.00 -0.40
CA ARG A 18 27.55 -7.00 -1.48
C ARG A 18 27.41 -8.41 -0.92
N LEU A 19 26.84 -9.29 -1.73
CA LEU A 19 26.70 -10.70 -1.43
C LEU A 19 27.47 -11.52 -2.47
N ASN A 20 28.53 -12.21 -2.07
CA ASN A 20 29.34 -13.01 -3.00
C ASN A 20 28.65 -14.30 -3.47
N ARG A 21 27.61 -14.75 -2.75
CA ARG A 21 26.85 -15.95 -3.08
C ARG A 21 25.61 -15.61 -3.90
N SER A 22 25.22 -16.54 -4.77
CA SER A 22 23.95 -16.47 -5.50
C SER A 22 22.78 -16.75 -4.57
N VAL A 23 21.71 -15.95 -4.69
CA VAL A 23 20.47 -16.16 -3.92
C VAL A 23 19.26 -15.95 -4.84
N THR A 24 18.27 -16.83 -4.70
CA THR A 24 16.95 -16.67 -5.31
C THR A 24 15.99 -16.01 -4.31
N LEU A 25 15.34 -14.92 -4.71
CA LEU A 25 14.33 -14.23 -3.91
C LEU A 25 12.98 -14.18 -4.62
N ASN A 26 11.91 -14.20 -3.84
CA ASN A 26 10.54 -13.99 -4.28
C ASN A 26 10.02 -12.70 -3.65
N PHE A 27 9.75 -11.71 -4.49
CA PHE A 27 9.13 -10.46 -4.08
C PHE A 27 7.64 -10.51 -4.37
N GLN A 28 6.87 -9.90 -3.49
CA GLN A 28 5.45 -9.71 -3.64
C GLN A 28 5.18 -8.31 -4.22
N GLY A 29 4.73 -8.28 -5.47
CA GLY A 29 4.14 -7.10 -6.10
C GLY A 29 2.66 -6.93 -5.72
N ASP A 30 2.04 -5.91 -6.29
CA ASP A 30 0.60 -5.67 -6.24
C ASP A 30 -0.13 -6.42 -7.37
N TRP A 31 -1.11 -5.80 -8.03
CA TRP A 31 -1.81 -6.34 -9.20
C TRP A 31 -1.08 -6.09 -10.54
N GLY A 32 0.22 -5.81 -10.50
CA GLY A 32 1.15 -5.85 -11.64
C GLY A 32 1.36 -4.52 -12.36
N MET A 33 0.29 -3.77 -12.64
CA MET A 33 0.42 -2.45 -13.28
C MET A 33 0.69 -1.32 -12.27
N ALA A 34 0.49 -1.56 -10.99
CA ALA A 34 0.63 -0.55 -9.96
C ALA A 34 2.09 -0.38 -9.50
N ASN A 35 2.28 0.57 -8.58
CA ASN A 35 3.58 1.09 -8.18
C ASN A 35 4.44 0.05 -7.44
N PHE A 36 3.86 -0.89 -6.68
CA PHE A 36 4.65 -1.85 -5.90
C PHE A 36 5.33 -2.88 -6.80
N HIS A 37 4.69 -3.31 -7.89
CA HIS A 37 5.35 -4.16 -8.88
C HIS A 37 6.57 -3.45 -9.48
N ARG A 38 6.41 -2.18 -9.87
CA ARG A 38 7.50 -1.37 -10.47
C ARG A 38 8.64 -1.13 -9.50
N ILE A 39 8.32 -0.86 -8.23
CA ILE A 39 9.31 -0.74 -7.16
C ILE A 39 10.07 -2.06 -6.98
N CYS A 40 9.37 -3.20 -6.98
CA CYS A 40 10.02 -4.51 -6.90
C CYS A 40 11.01 -4.71 -8.07
N SER A 41 10.67 -4.28 -9.28
CA SER A 41 11.59 -4.36 -10.43
C SER A 41 12.85 -3.51 -10.24
N TRP A 42 12.74 -2.31 -9.66
CA TRP A 42 13.92 -1.49 -9.32
C TRP A 42 14.79 -2.17 -8.26
N LEU A 43 14.17 -2.74 -7.22
CA LEU A 43 14.88 -3.47 -6.17
C LEU A 43 15.56 -4.73 -6.71
N THR A 44 14.91 -5.46 -7.62
CA THR A 44 15.49 -6.61 -8.32
C THR A 44 16.79 -6.23 -9.01
N GLN A 45 16.80 -5.14 -9.79
CA GLN A 45 18.02 -4.67 -10.45
C GLN A 45 19.12 -4.39 -9.43
N GLN A 46 18.81 -3.59 -8.39
CA GLN A 46 19.82 -3.21 -7.39
C GLN A 46 20.37 -4.41 -6.60
N PHE A 47 19.55 -5.44 -6.38
CA PHE A 47 19.96 -6.69 -5.74
C PHE A 47 20.86 -7.51 -6.65
N CYS A 48 20.45 -7.78 -7.90
CA CYS A 48 21.23 -8.60 -8.83
C CYS A 48 22.58 -7.96 -9.17
N ASP A 49 22.66 -6.64 -9.27
CA ASP A 49 23.93 -5.90 -9.49
C ASP A 49 24.94 -6.07 -8.33
N ARG A 50 24.49 -6.56 -7.16
CA ARG A 50 25.28 -6.66 -5.91
C ARG A 50 25.31 -8.05 -5.29
N ALA A 51 24.78 -9.06 -5.98
CA ALA A 51 24.73 -10.44 -5.52
C ALA A 51 25.56 -11.36 -6.44
N GLY A 52 25.69 -12.65 -6.08
CA GLY A 52 26.39 -13.62 -6.91
C GLY A 52 25.77 -13.76 -8.31
N PRO A 53 26.53 -14.19 -9.32
CA PRO A 53 26.15 -14.10 -10.74
C PRO A 53 24.92 -14.91 -11.15
N GLU A 54 24.49 -15.88 -10.35
CA GLU A 54 23.27 -16.67 -10.59
C GLU A 54 22.10 -16.23 -9.70
N SER A 55 22.21 -15.06 -9.06
CA SER A 55 21.10 -14.50 -8.28
C SER A 55 19.95 -14.14 -9.19
N GLN A 56 18.74 -14.42 -8.72
CA GLN A 56 17.53 -14.17 -9.47
C GLN A 56 16.41 -13.75 -8.54
N VAL A 57 15.48 -12.97 -9.08
CA VAL A 57 14.29 -12.52 -8.34
C VAL A 57 13.06 -12.78 -9.18
N ALA A 58 12.07 -13.44 -8.58
CA ALA A 58 10.73 -13.52 -9.14
C ALA A 58 9.84 -12.47 -8.45
N ILE A 59 9.03 -11.75 -9.23
CA ILE A 59 8.01 -10.85 -8.71
C ILE A 59 6.65 -11.50 -8.93
N TRP A 60 5.97 -11.81 -7.83
CA TRP A 60 4.67 -12.44 -7.83
C TRP A 60 3.60 -11.37 -7.59
N ASN A 61 2.58 -11.35 -8.43
CA ASN A 61 1.46 -10.42 -8.30
C ASN A 61 0.26 -11.11 -7.64
N ILE A 62 -0.56 -10.32 -6.95
CA ILE A 62 -1.81 -10.77 -6.32
C ILE A 62 -3.00 -10.04 -6.94
N ARG A 63 -4.19 -10.64 -6.79
CA ARG A 63 -5.39 -10.18 -7.50
C ARG A 63 -5.81 -8.76 -7.11
N HIS A 64 -5.74 -8.42 -5.82
CA HIS A 64 -6.34 -7.20 -5.28
C HIS A 64 -5.38 -6.33 -4.46
N GLY A 65 -4.17 -6.80 -4.15
CA GLY A 65 -3.29 -6.09 -3.23
C GLY A 65 -3.74 -6.19 -1.76
N GLY A 66 -3.10 -5.41 -0.88
CA GLY A 66 -3.53 -5.28 0.52
C GLY A 66 -2.88 -6.27 1.47
N ILE A 67 -3.68 -6.91 2.33
CA ILE A 67 -3.18 -7.66 3.49
C ILE A 67 -2.41 -8.93 3.10
N GLU A 68 -2.75 -9.53 1.96
CA GLU A 68 -2.11 -10.73 1.41
C GLU A 68 -0.60 -10.54 1.27
N SER A 69 -0.15 -9.31 0.96
CA SER A 69 1.27 -9.04 0.81
C SER A 69 2.03 -9.23 2.11
N VAL A 70 1.46 -8.79 3.22
CA VAL A 70 2.06 -8.88 4.55
C VAL A 70 2.03 -10.31 5.05
N THR A 71 0.89 -11.00 4.87
CA THR A 71 0.73 -12.38 5.34
C THR A 71 1.57 -13.37 4.51
N ASN A 72 1.75 -13.15 3.21
CA ASN A 72 2.64 -13.97 2.38
C ASN A 72 4.11 -13.87 2.81
N VAL A 73 4.57 -12.69 3.24
CA VAL A 73 5.92 -12.54 3.80
C VAL A 73 6.02 -13.24 5.15
N TYR A 74 5.04 -13.03 6.04
CA TYR A 74 5.04 -13.67 7.35
C TYR A 74 5.04 -15.20 7.27
N ASN A 75 4.25 -15.76 6.35
CA ASN A 75 4.14 -17.20 6.12
C ASN A 75 5.35 -17.79 5.36
N GLY A 76 6.38 -16.99 5.06
CA GLY A 76 7.58 -17.44 4.34
C GLY A 76 7.37 -17.73 2.85
N ARG A 77 6.18 -17.42 2.32
CA ARG A 77 5.84 -17.59 0.90
C ARG A 77 6.60 -16.60 0.02
N MET A 78 6.81 -15.40 0.54
CA MET A 78 7.55 -14.32 -0.10
C MET A 78 8.65 -13.84 0.84
N GLN A 79 9.76 -13.34 0.29
CA GLN A 79 10.87 -12.81 1.09
C GLN A 79 10.75 -11.30 1.33
N LEU A 80 10.00 -10.59 0.48
CA LEU A 80 9.82 -9.15 0.56
C LEU A 80 8.46 -8.74 0.00
N ALA A 81 7.86 -7.73 0.59
CA ALA A 81 6.70 -7.03 0.06
C ALA A 81 6.80 -5.53 0.37
N ILE A 82 6.08 -4.73 -0.42
CA ILE A 82 5.77 -3.34 -0.08
C ILE A 82 4.33 -3.28 0.42
N ALA A 83 4.10 -2.54 1.50
CA ALA A 83 2.77 -2.38 2.09
C ALA A 83 2.54 -0.94 2.54
N THR A 84 1.32 -0.45 2.33
CA THR A 84 0.86 0.87 2.79
C THR A 84 -0.55 0.74 3.38
N PRO A 85 -0.97 1.65 4.28
CA PRO A 85 -0.19 2.74 4.88
C PRO A 85 0.85 2.23 5.89
N ALA A 86 2.04 2.84 5.91
CA ALA A 86 3.15 2.41 6.78
C ALA A 86 2.77 2.39 8.28
N GLN A 87 1.92 3.33 8.70
CA GLN A 87 1.46 3.47 10.08
C GLN A 87 0.58 2.30 10.54
N LEU A 88 -0.10 1.60 9.61
CA LEU A 88 -0.86 0.40 9.95
C LEU A 88 0.01 -0.84 10.09
N ILE A 89 1.15 -0.90 9.40
CA ILE A 89 1.93 -2.15 9.32
C ILE A 89 2.51 -2.57 10.68
N SER A 90 2.78 -1.64 11.59
CA SER A 90 3.26 -1.98 12.94
C SER A 90 2.23 -2.76 13.76
N THR A 91 0.92 -2.58 13.50
CA THR A 91 -0.15 -3.27 14.23
C THR A 91 -0.22 -4.76 13.89
N ALA A 92 0.39 -5.18 12.77
CA ALA A 92 0.56 -6.58 12.40
C ALA A 92 1.37 -7.37 13.44
N LEU A 93 2.37 -6.73 14.08
CA LEU A 93 3.24 -7.40 15.06
C LEU A 93 2.44 -7.94 16.26
N GLU A 94 1.35 -7.24 16.61
CA GLU A 94 0.47 -7.56 17.72
C GLU A 94 -0.86 -8.18 17.28
N GLY A 95 -1.11 -8.30 15.97
CA GLY A 95 -2.37 -8.82 15.44
C GLY A 95 -3.56 -7.94 15.78
N LYS A 96 -3.42 -6.61 15.61
CA LYS A 96 -4.48 -5.63 15.93
C LYS A 96 -5.11 -5.03 14.67
N GLY A 97 -6.29 -4.43 14.84
CA GLY A 97 -7.02 -3.78 13.75
C GLY A 97 -7.36 -4.78 12.64
N ILE A 98 -7.09 -4.40 11.39
CA ILE A 98 -7.29 -5.27 10.22
C ILE A 98 -6.50 -6.60 10.29
N PHE A 99 -5.43 -6.69 11.09
CA PHE A 99 -4.65 -7.92 11.24
C PHE A 99 -5.21 -8.89 12.29
N ALA A 100 -6.24 -8.51 13.06
CA ALA A 100 -6.80 -9.36 14.12
C ALA A 100 -7.22 -10.77 13.65
N PRO A 101 -7.83 -10.96 12.46
CA PRO A 101 -8.18 -12.29 11.97
C PRO A 101 -6.97 -13.19 11.66
N PHE A 102 -5.77 -12.62 11.50
CA PHE A 102 -4.56 -13.34 11.12
C PHE A 102 -3.64 -13.63 12.31
N GLY A 103 -3.90 -13.02 13.47
CA GLY A 103 -3.06 -13.12 14.66
C GLY A 103 -1.77 -12.29 14.58
N PRO A 104 -0.96 -12.29 15.66
CA PRO A 104 0.28 -11.53 15.72
C PRO A 104 1.36 -12.09 14.78
N MET A 105 2.09 -11.19 14.14
CA MET A 105 3.18 -11.49 13.21
C MET A 105 4.54 -10.94 13.72
N PRO A 106 5.04 -11.41 14.89
CA PRO A 106 6.13 -10.76 15.63
C PRO A 106 7.50 -10.82 14.93
N ASN A 107 7.64 -11.69 13.93
CA ASN A 107 8.89 -11.88 13.19
C ASN A 107 8.99 -11.02 11.92
N LEU A 108 7.96 -10.23 11.58
CA LEU A 108 8.06 -9.26 10.50
C LEU A 108 9.11 -8.19 10.81
N ARG A 109 9.84 -7.77 9.78
CA ARG A 109 10.87 -6.73 9.89
C ARG A 109 10.68 -5.70 8.79
N ALA A 110 10.67 -4.42 9.17
CA ALA A 110 10.76 -3.33 8.21
C ALA A 110 12.22 -3.19 7.75
N LEU A 111 12.44 -3.16 6.44
CA LEU A 111 13.76 -2.87 5.85
C LEU A 111 13.98 -1.37 5.64
N GLY A 112 12.90 -0.62 5.43
CA GLY A 112 12.92 0.82 5.23
C GLY A 112 11.55 1.36 4.84
N VAL A 113 11.45 2.68 4.77
CA VAL A 113 10.26 3.41 4.29
C VAL A 113 10.63 4.12 3.00
N LEU A 114 9.92 3.83 1.92
CA LEU A 114 10.06 4.58 0.68
C LEU A 114 9.28 5.89 0.82
N PRO A 115 9.90 7.06 0.55
CA PRO A 115 9.19 8.33 0.65
C PRO A 115 8.13 8.40 -0.46
N GLN A 116 6.87 8.29 -0.06
CA GLN A 116 5.71 8.47 -0.94
C GLN A 116 4.80 9.52 -0.33
N ASN A 117 4.24 10.41 -1.16
CA ASN A 117 3.16 11.29 -0.74
C ASN A 117 1.83 10.50 -0.71
N ASP A 118 1.78 9.47 0.12
CA ASP A 118 0.62 8.60 0.28
C ASP A 118 -0.27 9.14 1.40
N ARG A 119 -1.43 9.67 1.03
CA ARG A 119 -2.39 10.29 1.96
C ARG A 119 -3.80 9.91 1.56
N MET A 120 -4.65 9.72 2.56
CA MET A 120 -6.09 9.67 2.31
C MET A 120 -6.55 11.07 1.90
N ALA A 121 -6.93 11.22 0.63
CA ALA A 121 -7.50 12.43 0.09
C ALA A 121 -9.02 12.29 0.02
N LEU A 122 -9.73 13.33 0.45
CA LEU A 122 -11.18 13.42 0.36
C LEU A 122 -11.52 14.46 -0.69
N ALA A 123 -12.33 14.08 -1.67
CA ALA A 123 -12.75 14.95 -2.76
C ALA A 123 -14.27 14.83 -2.93
N ILE A 124 -14.89 15.97 -3.23
CA ILE A 124 -16.33 16.04 -3.53
C ILE A 124 -16.50 16.78 -4.85
N HIS A 125 -17.47 16.35 -5.65
CA HIS A 125 -17.75 16.99 -6.93
C HIS A 125 -18.22 18.45 -6.74
N PRO A 126 -17.69 19.44 -7.49
CA PRO A 126 -18.02 20.86 -7.31
C PRO A 126 -19.51 21.20 -7.36
N LYS A 127 -20.31 20.40 -8.09
CA LYS A 127 -21.78 20.52 -8.15
C LYS A 127 -22.46 20.60 -6.77
N HIS A 128 -21.86 20.03 -5.72
CA HIS A 128 -22.42 20.06 -4.38
C HIS A 128 -22.16 21.38 -3.65
N GLN A 129 -21.28 22.25 -4.18
CA GLN A 129 -20.93 23.56 -3.60
C GLN A 129 -20.59 23.45 -2.11
N ILE A 130 -19.71 22.49 -1.78
CA ILE A 130 -19.22 22.22 -0.44
C ILE A 130 -17.73 22.50 -0.42
N SER A 131 -17.33 23.35 0.51
CA SER A 131 -15.95 23.79 0.73
C SER A 131 -15.41 23.40 2.11
N SER A 132 -16.29 22.93 3.01
CA SER A 132 -15.92 22.51 4.36
C SER A 132 -16.72 21.29 4.86
N PHE A 133 -16.20 20.59 5.87
CA PHE A 133 -16.95 19.52 6.53
C PHE A 133 -18.18 20.02 7.28
N GLU A 134 -18.16 21.25 7.78
CA GLU A 134 -19.31 21.88 8.43
C GLU A 134 -20.46 22.04 7.42
N GLU A 135 -20.16 22.57 6.23
CA GLU A 135 -21.15 22.68 5.15
C GLU A 135 -21.67 21.31 4.72
N LEU A 136 -20.80 20.30 4.63
CA LEU A 136 -21.22 18.93 4.31
C LEU A 136 -22.23 18.40 5.35
N ARG A 137 -21.95 18.59 6.64
CA ARG A 137 -22.82 18.12 7.73
C ARG A 137 -24.13 18.90 7.82
N ALA A 138 -24.13 20.18 7.45
CA ALA A 138 -25.34 21.01 7.43
C ALA A 138 -26.23 20.67 6.22
N LYS A 139 -25.63 20.54 5.02
CA LYS A 139 -26.36 20.33 3.77
C LYS A 139 -26.80 18.88 3.54
N LYS A 140 -26.05 17.91 4.07
CA LYS A 140 -26.34 16.46 3.94
C LYS A 140 -26.76 16.04 2.52
N PRO A 141 -25.98 16.36 1.48
CA PRO A 141 -26.38 16.07 0.12
C PRO A 141 -26.37 14.56 -0.17
N ALA A 142 -27.21 14.14 -1.12
CA ALA A 142 -27.14 12.82 -1.73
C ALA A 142 -25.79 12.64 -2.45
N ILE A 143 -24.85 11.93 -1.79
CA ILE A 143 -23.50 11.67 -2.28
C ILE A 143 -23.27 10.19 -2.52
N ARG A 144 -22.57 9.90 -3.62
CA ARG A 144 -22.07 8.56 -3.92
C ARG A 144 -20.60 8.50 -3.53
N ILE A 145 -20.28 7.75 -2.48
CA ILE A 145 -18.91 7.59 -2.00
C ILE A 145 -18.26 6.43 -2.77
N ALA A 146 -17.21 6.74 -3.53
CA ALA A 146 -16.36 5.71 -4.13
C ALA A 146 -15.18 5.41 -3.19
N THR A 147 -15.02 4.16 -2.78
CA THR A 147 -13.93 3.73 -1.91
C THR A 147 -13.57 2.26 -2.14
N SER A 148 -12.58 1.74 -1.41
CA SER A 148 -12.19 0.33 -1.46
C SER A 148 -13.04 -0.56 -0.56
N THR A 149 -13.02 -1.87 -0.82
CA THR A 149 -13.74 -2.87 -0.03
C THR A 149 -13.29 -2.87 1.44
N ASN A 150 -14.20 -3.15 2.38
CA ASN A 150 -13.87 -3.30 3.80
C ASN A 150 -14.26 -4.71 4.29
N ASP A 151 -13.75 -5.72 3.59
CA ASP A 151 -13.99 -7.15 3.82
C ASP A 151 -12.86 -7.81 4.64
N GLY A 152 -11.97 -7.01 5.23
CA GLY A 152 -10.78 -7.47 5.95
C GLY A 152 -9.54 -7.72 5.08
N SER A 153 -9.64 -7.56 3.76
CA SER A 153 -8.50 -7.76 2.85
C SER A 153 -7.78 -6.46 2.45
N ASN A 154 -8.51 -5.34 2.41
CA ASN A 154 -8.02 -4.09 1.83
C ASN A 154 -7.75 -3.01 2.90
N LEU A 155 -6.48 -2.60 3.00
CA LEU A 155 -6.01 -1.61 3.98
C LEU A 155 -6.63 -0.22 3.75
N ILE A 156 -6.88 0.16 2.49
CA ILE A 156 -7.46 1.47 2.14
C ILE A 156 -8.93 1.52 2.53
N GLY A 157 -9.69 0.46 2.22
CA GLY A 157 -11.09 0.38 2.64
C GLY A 157 -11.22 0.35 4.15
N HIS A 158 -10.38 -0.40 4.86
CA HIS A 158 -10.35 -0.38 6.32
C HIS A 158 -10.16 1.04 6.89
N VAL A 159 -9.20 1.81 6.36
CA VAL A 159 -8.96 3.20 6.80
C VAL A 159 -10.14 4.10 6.46
N ALA A 160 -10.68 4.01 5.24
CA ALA A 160 -11.80 4.85 4.80
C ALA A 160 -13.04 4.63 5.67
N TYR A 161 -13.40 3.38 5.95
CA TYR A 161 -14.55 3.07 6.81
C TYR A 161 -14.29 3.44 8.28
N THR A 162 -13.06 3.23 8.78
CA THR A 162 -12.68 3.67 10.13
C THR A 162 -12.80 5.18 10.27
N TYR A 163 -12.39 5.94 9.25
CA TYR A 163 -12.53 7.40 9.22
C TYR A 163 -14.00 7.84 9.26
N LEU A 164 -14.85 7.27 8.39
CA LEU A 164 -16.28 7.58 8.37
C LEU A 164 -16.95 7.26 9.72
N ALA A 165 -16.69 6.07 10.27
CA ALA A 165 -17.22 5.64 11.56
C ALA A 165 -16.77 6.55 12.71
N SER A 166 -15.51 6.99 12.70
CA SER A 166 -14.98 7.95 13.69
C SER A 166 -15.68 9.31 13.65
N HIS A 167 -16.34 9.63 12.54
CA HIS A 167 -17.16 10.83 12.37
C HIS A 167 -18.67 10.57 12.50
N GLY A 168 -19.07 9.37 12.95
CA GLY A 168 -20.48 8.99 13.10
C GLY A 168 -21.22 8.80 11.77
N ILE A 169 -20.49 8.61 10.67
CA ILE A 169 -21.07 8.41 9.34
C ILE A 169 -21.11 6.90 9.06
N SER A 170 -22.28 6.29 9.21
CA SER A 170 -22.56 4.91 8.82
C SER A 170 -23.05 4.83 7.37
N ALA A 171 -23.19 3.61 6.83
CA ALA A 171 -23.90 3.39 5.57
C ALA A 171 -25.34 3.92 5.65
N ASP A 172 -26.04 3.63 6.76
CA ASP A 172 -27.40 4.13 6.99
C ASP A 172 -27.47 5.65 7.03
N GLU A 173 -26.48 6.35 7.61
CA GLU A 173 -26.44 7.82 7.59
C GLU A 173 -26.28 8.34 6.16
N ILE A 174 -25.43 7.70 5.35
CA ILE A 174 -25.24 8.05 3.93
C ILE A 174 -26.54 7.83 3.14
N GLU A 175 -27.21 6.70 3.35
CA GLU A 175 -28.48 6.38 2.72
C GLU A 175 -29.59 7.34 3.15
N SER A 176 -29.59 7.77 4.42
CA SER A 176 -30.53 8.78 4.92
C SER A 176 -30.39 10.13 4.23
N TRP A 177 -29.22 10.43 3.66
CA TRP A 177 -28.96 11.63 2.84
C TRP A 177 -29.34 11.41 1.37
N GLY A 178 -29.86 10.24 1.00
CA GLY A 178 -30.11 9.83 -0.38
C GLY A 178 -28.84 9.38 -1.13
N GLY A 179 -27.77 9.07 -0.40
CA GLY A 179 -26.48 8.65 -0.92
C GLY A 179 -26.34 7.13 -1.09
N SER A 180 -25.14 6.71 -1.49
CA SER A 180 -24.75 5.29 -1.54
C SER A 180 -23.23 5.13 -1.48
N VAL A 181 -22.77 3.90 -1.21
CA VAL A 181 -21.34 3.53 -1.26
C VAL A 181 -21.10 2.61 -2.46
N HIS A 182 -20.09 2.94 -3.26
CA HIS A 182 -19.62 2.14 -4.39
C HIS A 182 -18.20 1.64 -4.08
N ILE A 183 -18.04 0.32 -4.07
CA ILE A 183 -16.78 -0.34 -3.72
C ILE A 183 -16.07 -0.89 -4.94
N ALA A 184 -14.74 -0.76 -4.97
CA ALA A 184 -13.87 -1.43 -5.93
C ALA A 184 -12.55 -1.84 -5.28
N TYR A 185 -11.97 -2.97 -5.72
CA TYR A 185 -10.67 -3.41 -5.21
C TYR A 185 -9.50 -2.59 -5.78
N ARG A 186 -9.70 -1.97 -6.95
CA ARG A 186 -8.72 -1.13 -7.65
C ARG A 186 -9.43 0.03 -8.34
N PRO A 187 -8.74 1.17 -8.60
CA PRO A 187 -9.27 2.20 -9.48
C PRO A 187 -9.40 1.62 -10.90
N GLU A 188 -10.61 1.66 -11.47
CA GLU A 188 -10.92 1.33 -12.86
C GLU A 188 -11.42 2.56 -13.60
#